data_AF-A0A6G4N0V0-F1
#
_entry.id   AF-A0A6G4N0V0-F1
#
_cell.length_a   1.000
_cell.length_b   1.000
_cell.length_c   1.000
_cell.angle_alpha   90.00
_cell.angle_beta   90.00
_cell.angle_gamma   90.00
#
_symmetry.space_group_name_H-M   'P 1'
#
loop_
_entity.id
_entity.type
_entity.pdbx_description
1 polymer ?
#
loop_
_entity_poly.entity_id
_entity_poly.type
_entity_poly.pdbx_seq_one_letter_code
_entity_poly.pdbx_strand_id
1 'polypeptide(L)'
;MLPSSQPGKSVENSSTSTQSSTASSSLEVTASQEKTEENAKTDNGQAFSPQDVSDETIESIKTYEDYLTMFEKIIEDYYAQYEAAVQGTALYDQATFEELKKAQVQAFETQKKQYGPLKKAPIVGKSDLVKYLKEYRDSLKDYVKQISSSIQ
;
A
#
# COMPACT_ATOMS: atom_id res chain seq x y z
N MET A 1 -10.04 38.27 57.11
CA MET A 1 -9.55 38.44 55.72
C MET A 1 -8.92 37.10 55.36
N LEU A 2 -9.59 36.24 54.59
CA LEU A 2 -9.81 36.25 53.12
C LEU A 2 -8.75 35.37 52.43
N PRO A 3 -9.12 34.16 51.92
CA PRO A 3 -8.21 33.26 51.22
C PRO A 3 -8.14 33.58 49.71
N SER A 4 -7.19 32.98 48.97
CA SER A 4 -7.28 32.83 47.52
C SER A 4 -6.32 31.76 46.97
N SER A 5 -6.63 31.21 45.79
CA SER A 5 -5.88 30.12 45.14
C SER A 5 -5.43 30.51 43.73
N GLN A 6 -4.22 30.09 43.32
CA GLN A 6 -3.76 30.01 41.91
C GLN A 6 -3.74 31.35 41.12
N PRO A 7 -3.33 31.37 39.83
CA PRO A 7 -2.41 30.48 39.09
C PRO A 7 -1.26 31.19 38.34
N GLY A 8 -0.19 30.45 38.03
CA GLY A 8 0.68 30.45 36.83
C GLY A 8 1.14 31.76 36.11
N LYS A 9 2.40 31.76 35.65
CA LYS A 9 2.84 32.50 34.46
C LYS A 9 4.19 31.99 33.90
N SER A 10 4.42 32.21 32.60
CA SER A 10 5.65 31.91 31.87
C SER A 10 6.38 33.19 31.44
N VAL A 11 7.73 33.14 31.38
CA VAL A 11 8.61 34.14 30.75
C VAL A 11 9.86 33.42 30.21
N GLU A 12 10.59 34.03 29.28
CA GLU A 12 11.64 33.42 28.45
C GLU A 12 12.99 34.20 28.54
N ASN A 13 14.09 33.46 28.29
CA ASN A 13 15.29 33.88 27.53
C ASN A 13 16.54 34.56 28.16
N SER A 14 17.66 34.28 27.47
CA SER A 14 18.91 35.07 27.28
C SER A 14 19.92 35.30 28.41
N SER A 15 21.12 34.67 28.30
CA SER A 15 22.36 35.37 27.84
C SER A 15 23.60 34.45 27.68
N THR A 16 24.05 34.31 26.43
CA THR A 16 25.42 34.40 25.85
C THR A 16 26.65 34.54 26.80
N SER A 17 27.86 34.03 26.53
CA SER A 17 28.59 33.66 25.27
C SER A 17 29.56 32.46 25.50
N THR A 18 30.66 32.10 24.77
CA THR A 18 31.50 32.70 23.69
C THR A 18 32.44 31.62 23.05
N GLN A 19 32.65 31.62 21.72
CA GLN A 19 33.88 31.18 20.95
C GLN A 19 34.47 29.74 21.16
N SER A 20 35.18 29.08 20.23
CA SER A 20 35.44 29.19 18.76
C SER A 20 36.31 27.98 18.30
N SER A 21 36.61 27.67 17.03
CA SER A 21 35.97 27.84 15.70
C SER A 21 36.93 27.26 14.63
N THR A 22 36.57 26.25 13.82
CA THR A 22 37.45 25.73 12.75
C THR A 22 36.74 25.25 11.47
N ALA A 23 37.29 25.68 10.33
CA ALA A 23 37.33 25.04 9.01
C ALA A 23 36.02 24.72 8.26
N SER A 24 35.85 25.39 7.11
CA SER A 24 34.88 25.09 6.06
C SER A 24 35.26 23.86 5.23
N SER A 25 34.25 23.21 4.62
CA SER A 25 34.34 22.88 3.20
C SER A 25 32.95 22.98 2.56
N SER A 26 32.88 23.55 1.36
CA SER A 26 31.68 23.47 0.52
C SER A 26 31.67 22.14 -0.23
N LEU A 27 30.53 21.47 -0.29
CA LEU A 27 30.23 20.45 -1.30
C LEU A 27 28.77 20.59 -1.71
N GLU A 28 28.54 21.28 -2.83
CA GLU A 28 27.26 21.22 -3.53
C GLU A 28 27.09 19.84 -4.16
N VAL A 29 26.31 18.96 -3.52
CA VAL A 29 25.91 17.69 -4.11
C VAL A 29 24.63 17.87 -4.94
N THR A 30 24.89 18.36 -6.16
CA THR A 30 24.07 18.25 -7.38
C THR A 30 22.83 17.35 -7.29
N ALA A 31 21.68 17.88 -7.70
CA ALA A 31 20.46 17.11 -7.84
C ALA A 31 20.59 15.99 -8.89
N SER A 32 20.73 14.75 -8.42
CA SER A 32 20.48 13.56 -9.22
C SER A 32 18.99 13.23 -9.18
N GLN A 33 18.21 13.90 -10.04
CA GLN A 33 16.90 13.39 -10.42
C GLN A 33 17.13 12.11 -11.21
N GLU A 34 17.00 10.95 -10.57
CA GLU A 34 16.96 9.67 -11.27
C GLU A 34 15.64 9.60 -12.04
N LYS A 35 15.65 10.21 -13.23
CA LYS A 35 14.61 10.08 -14.24
C LYS A 35 14.72 8.68 -14.82
N THR A 36 14.27 7.69 -14.07
CA THR A 36 13.97 6.36 -14.60
C THR A 36 12.91 6.55 -15.68
N GLU A 37 13.35 6.60 -16.93
CA GLU A 37 12.45 6.59 -18.08
C GLU A 37 11.80 5.21 -18.12
N GLU A 38 10.67 5.09 -17.40
CA GLU A 38 9.78 3.95 -17.53
C GLU A 38 9.52 3.76 -19.02
N ASN A 39 9.99 2.62 -19.54
CA ASN A 39 9.97 2.34 -20.97
C ASN A 39 8.51 2.12 -21.36
N ALA A 40 7.83 3.22 -21.68
CA ALA A 40 6.41 3.31 -21.90
C ALA A 40 6.07 2.64 -23.23
N LYS A 41 6.11 1.29 -23.24
CA LYS A 41 5.53 0.42 -24.25
C LYS A 41 4.13 0.95 -24.52
N THR A 42 3.99 1.59 -25.69
CA THR A 42 2.80 2.31 -26.11
C THR A 42 1.63 1.34 -26.04
N ASP A 43 0.77 1.53 -25.03
CA ASP A 43 -0.47 0.77 -24.99
C ASP A 43 -1.41 1.36 -26.03
N ASN A 44 -2.12 0.50 -26.75
CA ASN A 44 -2.91 0.88 -27.92
C ASN A 44 -4.26 1.51 -27.54
N GLY A 45 -4.35 2.13 -26.36
CA GLY A 45 -5.57 2.66 -25.77
C GLY A 45 -6.50 1.59 -25.19
N GLN A 46 -6.00 0.38 -24.93
CA GLN A 46 -6.81 -0.71 -24.39
C GLN A 46 -6.96 -0.54 -22.88
N ALA A 47 -8.15 -0.84 -22.34
CA ALA A 47 -8.36 -0.81 -20.91
C ALA A 47 -7.57 -1.94 -20.24
N PHE A 48 -6.88 -1.63 -19.14
CA PHE A 48 -6.14 -2.62 -18.35
C PHE A 48 -7.10 -3.71 -17.84
N SER A 49 -6.78 -4.97 -18.12
CA SER A 49 -7.63 -6.13 -17.81
C SER A 49 -6.75 -7.35 -17.48
N PRO A 50 -6.25 -7.43 -16.24
CA PRO A 50 -5.29 -8.45 -15.83
C PRO A 50 -5.93 -9.83 -15.86
N GLN A 51 -5.28 -10.79 -16.52
CA GLN A 51 -5.75 -12.18 -16.59
C GLN A 51 -5.26 -13.00 -15.40
N ASP A 52 -4.11 -12.63 -14.85
CA ASP A 52 -3.37 -13.26 -13.77
C ASP A 52 -2.92 -12.23 -12.72
N VAL A 53 -2.18 -12.67 -11.70
CA VAL A 53 -1.62 -11.82 -10.63
C VAL A 53 -0.09 -11.93 -10.53
N SER A 54 0.60 -12.24 -11.63
CA SER A 54 2.06 -12.34 -11.68
C SER A 54 2.75 -10.99 -11.41
N ASP A 55 4.04 -11.06 -11.11
CA ASP A 55 4.87 -9.86 -10.92
C ASP A 55 4.91 -8.96 -12.16
N GLU A 56 4.98 -9.53 -13.37
CA GLU A 56 4.97 -8.79 -14.64
C GLU A 56 3.62 -8.06 -14.84
N THR A 57 2.50 -8.75 -14.57
CA THR A 57 1.16 -8.16 -14.66
C THR A 57 0.96 -7.03 -13.64
N ILE A 58 1.44 -7.19 -12.40
CA ILE A 58 1.41 -6.12 -11.37
C ILE A 58 2.33 -4.95 -11.74
N GLU A 59 3.53 -5.20 -12.29
CA GLU A 59 4.44 -4.14 -12.73
C GLU A 59 3.92 -3.35 -13.95
N SER A 60 3.02 -3.95 -14.73
CA SER A 60 2.48 -3.34 -15.95
C SER A 60 1.45 -2.22 -15.73
N ILE A 61 0.94 -2.03 -14.49
CA ILE A 61 -0.02 -0.96 -14.15
C ILE A 61 0.56 0.44 -14.40
N LYS A 62 -0.24 1.38 -14.89
CA LYS A 62 0.18 2.75 -15.24
C LYS A 62 -0.66 3.82 -14.53
N THR A 63 -1.95 3.56 -14.32
CA THR A 63 -2.92 4.50 -13.73
C THR A 63 -3.50 4.00 -12.40
N TYR A 64 -4.11 4.91 -11.64
CA TYR A 64 -4.81 4.54 -10.39
C TYR A 64 -6.07 3.70 -10.65
N GLU A 65 -6.64 3.74 -11.85
CA GLU A 65 -7.69 2.82 -12.32
C GLU A 65 -7.11 1.41 -12.44
N ASP A 66 -5.96 1.26 -13.12
CA ASP A 66 -5.25 -0.01 -13.29
C ASP A 66 -4.87 -0.63 -11.92
N TYR A 67 -4.38 0.18 -10.98
CA TYR A 67 -4.06 -0.23 -9.61
C TYR A 67 -5.27 -0.82 -8.88
N LEU A 68 -6.45 -0.18 -8.98
CA LEU A 68 -7.67 -0.69 -8.33
C LEU A 68 -8.15 -1.98 -8.98
N THR A 69 -8.12 -2.08 -10.31
CA THR A 69 -8.42 -3.34 -11.03
C THR A 69 -7.43 -4.45 -10.66
N MET A 70 -6.15 -4.14 -10.47
CA MET A 70 -5.14 -5.12 -10.02
C MET A 70 -5.39 -5.58 -8.58
N PHE A 71 -5.77 -4.67 -7.67
CA PHE A 71 -6.12 -5.00 -6.29
C PHE A 71 -7.37 -5.87 -6.20
N GLU A 72 -8.42 -5.54 -6.98
CA GLU A 72 -9.63 -6.34 -7.11
C GLU A 72 -9.33 -7.74 -7.69
N LYS A 73 -8.47 -7.83 -8.71
CA LYS A 73 -8.02 -9.10 -9.29
C LYS A 73 -7.27 -10.00 -8.31
N ILE A 74 -6.46 -9.41 -7.41
CA ILE A 74 -5.79 -10.15 -6.33
C ILE A 74 -6.80 -10.73 -5.32
N ILE A 75 -7.88 -10.00 -5.03
CA ILE A 75 -8.98 -10.47 -4.18
C ILE A 75 -9.74 -11.63 -4.86
N GLU A 76 -10.01 -11.54 -6.17
CA GLU A 76 -10.63 -12.65 -6.93
C GLU A 76 -9.76 -13.92 -6.93
N ASP A 77 -8.46 -13.78 -7.24
CA ASP A 77 -7.48 -14.88 -7.23
C ASP A 77 -7.43 -15.55 -5.85
N TYR A 78 -7.43 -14.74 -4.78
CA TYR A 78 -7.49 -15.20 -3.41
C TYR A 78 -8.79 -15.97 -3.07
N TYR A 79 -9.97 -15.47 -3.47
CA TYR A 79 -11.22 -16.19 -3.24
C TYR A 79 -11.23 -17.56 -3.93
N ALA A 80 -10.74 -17.65 -5.17
CA ALA A 80 -10.66 -18.89 -5.93
C ALA A 80 -9.67 -19.89 -5.28
N GLN A 81 -8.51 -19.43 -4.82
CA GLN A 81 -7.53 -20.26 -4.12
C GLN A 81 -8.04 -20.71 -2.75
N TYR A 82 -8.69 -19.83 -1.98
CA TYR A 82 -9.29 -20.20 -0.69
C TYR A 82 -10.37 -21.26 -0.87
N GLU A 83 -11.32 -21.03 -1.79
CA GLU A 83 -12.39 -22.00 -2.04
C GLU A 83 -11.83 -23.35 -2.50
N ALA A 84 -10.88 -23.36 -3.45
CA ALA A 84 -10.23 -24.59 -3.90
C ALA A 84 -9.40 -25.30 -2.81
N ALA A 85 -8.95 -24.59 -1.77
CA ALA A 85 -8.20 -25.17 -0.65
C ALA A 85 -9.10 -25.84 0.42
N VAL A 86 -10.30 -25.29 0.67
CA VAL A 86 -11.21 -25.82 1.71
C VAL A 86 -12.41 -26.61 1.17
N GLN A 87 -12.82 -26.44 -0.09
CA GLN A 87 -14.03 -27.05 -0.65
C GLN A 87 -13.99 -28.58 -0.55
N GLY A 88 -15.06 -29.17 -0.01
CA GLY A 88 -15.17 -30.62 0.23
C GLY A 88 -14.42 -31.13 1.47
N THR A 89 -13.72 -30.26 2.21
CA THR A 89 -13.03 -30.59 3.46
C THR A 89 -13.88 -30.26 4.68
N ALA A 90 -13.54 -30.82 5.84
CA ALA A 90 -14.19 -30.49 7.11
C ALA A 90 -13.93 -29.04 7.61
N LEU A 91 -13.05 -28.29 6.95
CA LEU A 91 -12.79 -26.87 7.25
C LEU A 91 -13.58 -25.89 6.35
N TYR A 92 -14.44 -26.39 5.45
CA TYR A 92 -15.35 -25.52 4.69
C TYR A 92 -16.48 -25.01 5.59
N ASP A 93 -16.32 -23.79 6.10
CA ASP A 93 -17.42 -23.00 6.65
C ASP A 93 -17.75 -21.80 5.75
N GLN A 94 -19.01 -21.71 5.35
CA GLN A 94 -19.51 -20.61 4.53
C GLN A 94 -19.55 -19.28 5.30
N ALA A 95 -19.84 -19.29 6.62
CA ALA A 95 -19.91 -18.05 7.39
C ALA A 95 -18.54 -17.37 7.50
N THR A 96 -17.49 -18.16 7.76
CA THR A 96 -16.08 -17.74 7.72
C THR A 96 -15.71 -17.19 6.33
N PHE A 97 -16.12 -17.84 5.24
CA PHE A 97 -15.85 -17.35 3.88
C PHE A 97 -16.59 -16.03 3.55
N GLU A 98 -17.80 -15.83 4.09
CA GLU A 98 -18.55 -14.57 3.96
C GLU A 98 -17.96 -13.43 4.80
N GLU A 99 -17.47 -13.70 6.01
CA GLU A 99 -16.75 -12.70 6.82
C GLU A 99 -15.42 -12.30 6.17
N LEU A 100 -14.67 -13.28 5.65
CA LEU A 100 -13.46 -13.09 4.86
C LEU A 100 -13.74 -12.21 3.62
N LYS A 101 -14.80 -12.49 2.85
CA LYS A 101 -15.23 -11.66 1.71
C LYS A 101 -15.56 -10.23 2.15
N LYS A 102 -16.29 -10.06 3.24
CA LYS A 102 -16.64 -8.75 3.81
C LYS A 102 -15.40 -7.94 4.21
N ALA A 103 -14.38 -8.59 4.79
CA ALA A 103 -13.12 -7.93 5.14
C ALA A 103 -12.37 -7.42 3.89
N GLN A 104 -12.26 -8.23 2.83
CA GLN A 104 -11.58 -7.79 1.61
C GLN A 104 -12.38 -6.73 0.82
N VAL A 105 -13.72 -6.77 0.85
CA VAL A 105 -14.56 -5.68 0.33
C VAL A 105 -14.31 -4.38 1.09
N GLN A 106 -14.13 -4.40 2.41
CA GLN A 106 -13.76 -3.20 3.19
C GLN A 106 -12.35 -2.71 2.86
N ALA A 107 -11.40 -3.61 2.58
CA ALA A 107 -10.07 -3.24 2.10
C ALA A 107 -10.14 -2.55 0.72
N PHE A 108 -10.89 -3.12 -0.23
CA PHE A 108 -11.07 -2.55 -1.57
C PHE A 108 -11.77 -1.19 -1.52
N GLU A 109 -12.89 -1.05 -0.80
CA GLU A 109 -13.56 0.25 -0.65
C GLU A 109 -12.66 1.30 0.03
N THR A 110 -11.74 0.88 0.89
CA THR A 110 -10.71 1.78 1.45
C THR A 110 -9.74 2.26 0.37
N GLN A 111 -9.19 1.36 -0.46
CA GLN A 111 -8.30 1.74 -1.57
C GLN A 111 -9.02 2.62 -2.60
N LYS A 112 -10.23 2.21 -2.99
CA LYS A 112 -11.11 2.90 -3.94
C LYS A 112 -11.51 4.30 -3.46
N LYS A 113 -11.65 4.52 -2.15
CA LYS A 113 -11.87 5.86 -1.57
C LYS A 113 -10.66 6.78 -1.71
N GLN A 114 -9.44 6.26 -1.61
CA GLN A 114 -8.21 7.06 -1.76
C GLN A 114 -7.87 7.33 -3.23
N TYR A 115 -7.87 6.28 -4.06
CA TYR A 115 -7.33 6.31 -5.42
C TYR A 115 -8.40 6.40 -6.53
N GLY A 116 -9.65 6.01 -6.25
CA GLY A 116 -10.76 6.08 -7.20
C GLY A 116 -11.13 7.49 -7.71
N PRO A 117 -10.89 8.58 -6.96
CA PRO A 117 -11.00 9.94 -7.51
C PRO A 117 -9.96 10.26 -8.60
N LEU A 118 -8.81 9.58 -8.60
CA LEU A 118 -7.67 9.86 -9.50
C LEU A 118 -7.82 9.18 -10.87
N LYS A 119 -8.46 8.00 -10.91
CA LYS A 119 -8.81 7.28 -12.16
C LYS A 119 -7.59 7.11 -13.08
N LYS A 120 -7.69 7.59 -14.32
CA LYS A 120 -6.67 7.52 -15.39
C LYS A 120 -5.47 8.45 -15.19
N ALA A 121 -5.35 9.14 -14.05
CA ALA A 121 -4.11 9.81 -13.69
C ALA A 121 -2.97 8.77 -13.54
N PRO A 122 -1.76 9.07 -14.02
CA PRO A 122 -0.61 8.18 -13.88
C PRO A 122 -0.21 8.04 -12.40
N ILE A 123 0.27 6.85 -12.02
CA ILE A 123 0.66 6.57 -10.63
C ILE A 123 1.92 7.34 -10.25
N VAL A 124 1.80 8.27 -9.31
CA VAL A 124 2.93 8.84 -8.57
C VAL A 124 3.32 7.86 -7.47
N GLY A 125 4.61 7.52 -7.37
CA GLY A 125 5.10 6.51 -6.41
C GLY A 125 4.83 5.06 -6.83
N LYS A 126 4.86 4.77 -8.14
CA LYS A 126 4.53 3.43 -8.70
C LYS A 126 5.24 2.27 -7.99
N SER A 127 6.51 2.43 -7.60
CA SER A 127 7.28 1.41 -6.87
C SER A 127 6.59 0.97 -5.58
N ASP A 128 6.09 1.90 -4.77
CA ASP A 128 5.45 1.61 -3.48
C ASP A 128 4.10 0.91 -3.67
N LEU A 129 3.31 1.31 -4.67
CA LEU A 129 2.02 0.69 -4.98
C LEU A 129 2.20 -0.72 -5.59
N VAL A 130 3.17 -0.91 -6.50
CA VAL A 130 3.56 -2.22 -7.04
C VAL A 130 4.03 -3.15 -5.93
N LYS A 131 4.92 -2.66 -5.04
CA LYS A 131 5.41 -3.42 -3.90
C LYS A 131 4.26 -3.84 -2.98
N TYR A 132 3.38 -2.91 -2.61
CA TYR A 132 2.21 -3.19 -1.77
C TYR A 132 1.28 -4.24 -2.40
N LEU A 133 1.03 -4.19 -3.71
CA LEU A 133 0.22 -5.20 -4.41
C LEU A 133 0.85 -6.59 -4.34
N LYS A 134 2.17 -6.71 -4.53
CA LYS A 134 2.90 -7.98 -4.39
C LYS A 134 2.83 -8.50 -2.95
N GLU A 135 3.20 -7.68 -1.96
CA GLU A 135 3.16 -8.06 -0.53
C GLU A 135 1.75 -8.46 -0.07
N TYR A 136 0.71 -7.75 -0.51
CA TYR A 136 -0.69 -8.10 -0.25
C TYR A 136 -1.06 -9.45 -0.86
N ARG A 137 -0.85 -9.63 -2.17
CA ARG A 137 -1.08 -10.90 -2.89
C ARG A 137 -0.38 -12.08 -2.21
N ASP A 138 0.88 -11.90 -1.84
CA ASP A 138 1.70 -12.98 -1.29
C ASP A 138 1.27 -13.33 0.15
N SER A 139 0.87 -12.34 0.95
CA SER A 139 0.27 -12.58 2.28
C SER A 139 -1.04 -13.39 2.21
N LEU A 140 -1.87 -13.14 1.18
CA LEU A 140 -3.10 -13.91 0.96
C LEU A 140 -2.80 -15.35 0.52
N LYS A 141 -1.77 -15.56 -0.31
CA LYS A 141 -1.34 -16.88 -0.76
C LYS A 141 -0.74 -17.72 0.36
N ASP A 142 0.09 -17.12 1.22
CA ASP A 142 0.60 -17.83 2.40
C ASP A 142 -0.51 -18.14 3.43
N TYR A 143 -1.54 -17.30 3.57
CA TYR A 143 -2.72 -17.61 4.40
C TYR A 143 -3.51 -18.82 3.86
N VAL A 144 -3.81 -18.87 2.56
CA VAL A 144 -4.45 -20.06 1.94
C VAL A 144 -3.59 -21.30 2.14
N LYS A 145 -2.29 -21.20 1.88
CA LYS A 145 -1.32 -22.29 2.04
C LYS A 145 -1.24 -22.80 3.47
N GLN A 146 -1.31 -21.93 4.48
CA GLN A 146 -1.37 -22.31 5.89
C GLN A 146 -2.65 -23.12 6.20
N ILE A 147 -3.78 -22.76 5.61
CA ILE A 147 -5.03 -23.53 5.72
C ILE A 147 -4.87 -24.90 5.04
N SER A 148 -4.39 -24.95 3.79
CA SER A 148 -4.14 -26.21 3.08
C SER A 148 -3.20 -27.15 3.85
N SER A 149 -2.14 -26.60 4.47
CA SER A 149 -1.21 -27.36 5.33
C SER A 149 -1.82 -27.83 6.66
N SER A 150 -3.00 -27.33 7.04
CA SER A 150 -3.74 -27.73 8.25
C SER A 150 -4.82 -28.79 7.98
N ILE A 151 -4.92 -29.27 6.73
CA ILE A 151 -5.91 -30.25 6.26
C ILE A 151 -5.27 -31.64 6.01
N GLN A 152 -3.94 -31.73 6.02
CA GLN A 152 -3.16 -32.96 5.80
C GLN A 152 -2.88 -33.75 7.09
#